data_AF-A0A7C7SNW9-F1
#
_entry.id   AF-A0A7C7SNW9-F1
#
_cell.length_a   1.000
_cell.length_b   1.000
_cell.length_c   1.000
_cell.angle_alpha   90.00
_cell.angle_beta   90.00
_cell.angle_gamma   90.00
#
_symmetry.space_group_name_H-M   'P 1'
#
loop_
_entity.id
_entity.type
_entity.pdbx_description
1 polymer ?
#
loop_
_entity_poly.entity_id
_entity_poly.type
_entity_poly.pdbx_seq_one_letter_code
_entity_poly.pdbx_strand_id
1 'polypeptide(L)'
;MTSIRRTRGALLRLALSRPAAVLIGLALLLPAAATATGDYTWESWVTDGLGLILGATGAALAFTGLAGRRPDWIDPDEPLER
;
A
#
# COMPACT_ATOMS: atom_id res chain seq x y z
N MET A 1 10.85 19.33 -13.26
CA MET A 1 11.65 18.08 -13.07
C MET A 1 11.94 17.75 -11.60
N THR A 2 11.90 18.72 -10.66
CA THR A 2 12.15 18.50 -9.21
C THR A 2 11.08 17.67 -8.51
N SER A 3 9.81 17.75 -8.95
CA SER A 3 8.67 17.06 -8.32
C SER A 3 8.74 15.52 -8.47
N ILE A 4 9.06 15.02 -9.67
CA ILE A 4 9.17 13.58 -9.96
C ILE A 4 10.19 12.88 -9.05
N ARG A 5 11.31 13.55 -8.77
CA ARG A 5 12.36 13.00 -7.90
C ARG A 5 11.88 12.86 -6.45
N ARG A 6 11.04 13.79 -5.97
CA ARG A 6 10.40 13.71 -4.65
C ARG A 6 9.34 12.61 -4.58
N THR A 7 8.47 12.50 -5.57
CA THR A 7 7.43 11.46 -5.61
C THR A 7 8.04 10.06 -5.56
N ARG A 8 9.09 9.81 -6.36
CA ARG A 8 9.82 8.53 -6.32
C ARG A 8 10.38 8.24 -4.94
N GLY A 9 11.01 9.23 -4.29
CA GLY A 9 11.55 9.08 -2.95
C GLY A 9 10.46 8.73 -1.91
N ALA A 10 9.29 9.38 -2.00
CA ALA A 10 8.16 9.10 -1.13
C ALA A 10 7.61 7.67 -1.33
N LEU A 11 7.46 7.24 -2.59
CA LEU A 11 6.99 5.88 -2.91
C LEU A 11 7.94 4.80 -2.40
N LEU A 12 9.25 5.00 -2.56
CA LEU A 12 10.25 4.08 -2.01
C LEU A 12 10.19 4.02 -0.49
N ARG A 13 10.09 5.18 0.17
CA ARG A 13 9.93 5.23 1.63
C ARG A 13 8.68 4.51 2.10
N LEU A 14 7.57 4.68 1.40
CA LEU A 14 6.33 3.97 1.69
C LEU A 14 6.50 2.45 1.53
N ALA A 15 7.01 2.00 0.39
CA ALA A 15 7.17 0.58 0.09
C ALA A 15 8.15 -0.13 1.05
N LEU A 16 9.23 0.55 1.47
CA LEU A 16 10.20 -0.02 2.42
C LEU A 16 9.80 0.15 3.89
N SER A 17 8.86 1.02 4.24
CA SER A 17 8.34 1.12 5.61
C SER A 17 7.22 0.10 5.83
N ARG A 18 7.56 -1.05 6.42
CA ARG A 18 6.61 -2.14 6.72
C ARG A 18 5.26 -1.67 7.26
N PRO A 19 5.17 -0.86 8.34
CA PRO A 19 3.87 -0.47 8.89
C PRO A 19 3.07 0.38 7.90
N ALA A 20 3.71 1.31 7.20
CA ALA A 20 3.00 2.16 6.24
C ALA A 20 2.56 1.37 5.00
N ALA A 21 3.42 0.50 4.47
CA ALA A 21 3.08 -0.37 3.34
C ALA A 21 1.88 -1.28 3.66
N VAL A 22 1.86 -1.90 4.85
CA VAL A 22 0.72 -2.73 5.28
C VAL A 22 -0.54 -1.89 5.50
N LEU A 23 -0.45 -0.77 6.22
CA LEU A 23 -1.63 0.05 6.51
C LEU A 23 -2.25 0.65 5.26
N ILE A 24 -1.45 1.23 4.37
CA ILE A 24 -1.94 1.77 3.10
C ILE A 24 -2.42 0.64 2.20
N GLY A 25 -1.70 -0.48 2.16
CA GLY A 25 -2.12 -1.67 1.42
C GLY A 25 -3.50 -2.16 1.84
N LEU A 26 -3.74 -2.31 3.14
CA LEU A 26 -5.03 -2.70 3.70
C LEU A 26 -6.12 -1.64 3.48
N ALA A 27 -5.78 -0.35 3.59
CA ALA A 27 -6.72 0.74 3.35
C ALA A 27 -7.25 0.76 1.90
N LEU A 28 -6.44 0.33 0.93
CA LEU A 28 -6.85 0.19 -0.48
C LEU A 28 -7.54 -1.16 -0.74
N LEU A 29 -7.02 -2.24 -0.14
CA LEU A 29 -7.47 -3.60 -0.39
C LEU A 29 -8.85 -3.88 0.22
N LEU A 30 -9.13 -3.40 1.44
CA LEU A 30 -10.37 -3.72 2.15
C LEU A 30 -11.62 -3.19 1.43
N PRO A 31 -11.68 -1.92 0.97
CA PRO A 31 -12.83 -1.45 0.20
C PRO A 31 -12.99 -2.20 -1.11
N ALA A 32 -11.89 -2.49 -1.81
CA ALA A 32 -11.91 -3.24 -3.07
C ALA A 32 -12.41 -4.69 -2.88
N ALA A 33 -12.01 -5.35 -1.79
CA ALA A 33 -12.49 -6.68 -1.45
C ALA A 33 -13.96 -6.67 -1.03
N ALA A 34 -14.41 -5.62 -0.35
CA ALA A 34 -15.81 -5.46 0.01
C ALA A 34 -16.69 -5.35 -1.26
N THR A 35 -16.33 -4.47 -2.20
CA THR A 35 -17.06 -4.32 -3.48
C THR A 35 -16.96 -5.59 -4.33
N ALA A 36 -15.83 -6.30 -4.32
CA ALA A 36 -15.69 -7.55 -5.07
C ALA A 36 -16.52 -8.73 -4.52
N THR A 37 -17.02 -8.64 -3.28
CA THR A 37 -17.76 -9.74 -2.62
C THR A 37 -19.23 -9.43 -2.35
N GLY A 38 -19.64 -8.17 -2.44
CA GLY A 38 -21.02 -7.75 -2.27
C GLY A 38 -21.58 -7.17 -3.57
N ASP A 39 -22.85 -7.43 -3.84
CA ASP A 39 -23.56 -6.76 -4.94
C ASP A 39 -24.11 -5.41 -4.44
N TYR A 40 -23.50 -4.30 -4.84
CA TYR A 40 -23.95 -2.97 -4.46
C TYR A 40 -24.71 -2.28 -5.61
N THR A 41 -25.86 -1.68 -5.29
CA THR A 41 -26.72 -1.04 -6.30
C THR A 41 -26.10 0.18 -6.99
N TRP A 42 -25.04 0.75 -6.43
CA TRP A 42 -24.32 1.90 -6.98
C TRP A 42 -23.12 1.50 -7.85
N GLU A 43 -22.82 0.20 -7.96
CA GLU A 43 -21.71 -0.26 -8.78
C GLU A 43 -21.97 -0.04 -10.27
N SER A 44 -20.89 0.35 -10.94
CA SER A 44 -20.81 0.54 -12.37
C SER A 44 -19.49 -0.03 -12.88
N TRP A 45 -19.36 -0.16 -14.19
CA TRP A 45 -18.10 -0.59 -14.82
C TRP A 45 -16.88 0.26 -14.40
N VAL A 46 -17.10 1.52 -14.02
CA VAL A 46 -16.03 2.42 -13.52
C VAL A 46 -15.58 2.01 -12.13
N THR A 47 -16.52 1.77 -11.22
CA THR A 47 -16.20 1.39 -9.82
C THR A 47 -15.60 0.01 -9.76
N ASP A 48 -16.02 -0.89 -10.65
CA ASP A 48 -15.45 -2.23 -10.81
C ASP A 48 -13.98 -2.15 -11.27
N GLY A 49 -13.69 -1.35 -12.31
CA GLY A 49 -12.32 -1.07 -12.74
C GLY A 49 -11.45 -0.42 -11.66
N LEU A 50 -11.99 0.54 -10.90
CA LEU A 50 -11.30 1.13 -9.76
C LEU A 50 -11.05 0.11 -8.65
N GLY A 51 -12.00 -0.79 -8.40
CA GLY A 51 -11.88 -1.91 -7.48
C GLY A 51 -10.70 -2.81 -7.85
N LEU A 52 -10.52 -3.13 -9.13
CA LEU A 52 -9.36 -3.91 -9.60
C LEU A 52 -8.03 -3.19 -9.35
N ILE A 53 -7.95 -1.89 -9.65
CA ILE A 53 -6.72 -1.11 -9.44
C ILE A 53 -6.39 -1.00 -7.95
N LEU A 54 -7.38 -0.66 -7.13
CA LEU A 54 -7.25 -0.53 -5.68
C LEU A 54 -6.90 -1.87 -5.03
N GLY A 55 -7.58 -2.95 -5.43
CA GLY A 55 -7.34 -4.30 -4.95
C GLY A 55 -5.94 -4.78 -5.29
N ALA A 56 -5.52 -4.68 -6.56
CA ALA A 56 -4.19 -5.10 -6.98
C ALA A 56 -3.07 -4.28 -6.30
N THR A 57 -3.24 -2.96 -6.24
CA THR A 57 -2.25 -2.06 -5.60
C THR A 57 -2.19 -2.28 -4.09
N GLY A 58 -3.35 -2.42 -3.46
CA GLY A 58 -3.47 -2.69 -2.03
C GLY A 58 -2.85 -4.03 -1.63
N ALA A 59 -3.16 -5.09 -2.38
CA ALA A 59 -2.56 -6.41 -2.19
C ALA A 59 -1.04 -6.37 -2.38
N ALA A 60 -0.55 -5.69 -3.43
CA ALA A 60 0.89 -5.55 -3.68
C ALA A 60 1.60 -4.82 -2.53
N LEU A 61 1.02 -3.72 -2.03
CA LEU A 61 1.58 -2.97 -0.90
C LEU A 61 1.55 -3.77 0.41
N ALA A 62 0.44 -4.43 0.72
CA ALA A 62 0.33 -5.28 1.90
C ALA A 62 1.34 -6.44 1.85
N PHE A 63 1.44 -7.12 0.70
CA PHE A 63 2.42 -8.17 0.48
C PHE A 63 3.87 -7.64 0.60
N THR A 64 4.15 -6.47 0.04
CA THR A 64 5.46 -5.81 0.18
C THR A 64 5.78 -5.49 1.63
N GLY A 65 4.82 -5.01 2.42
CA GLY A 65 5.04 -4.75 3.85
C GLY A 65 5.26 -6.01 4.69
N LEU A 66 4.61 -7.12 4.34
CA LEU A 66 4.72 -8.40 5.06
C LEU A 66 5.98 -9.18 4.67
N ALA A 67 6.22 -9.36 3.38
CA ALA A 67 7.28 -10.21 2.82
C ALA A 67 8.51 -9.43 2.34
N GLY A 68 8.40 -8.11 2.19
CA GLY A 68 9.45 -7.28 1.62
C GLY A 68 10.63 -7.03 2.56
N ARG A 69 11.67 -6.46 1.94
CA ARG A 69 12.94 -6.10 2.58
C ARG A 69 12.69 -5.08 3.69
N ARG A 70 13.42 -5.20 4.80
CA ARG A 70 13.46 -4.16 5.82
C ARG A 70 14.09 -2.89 5.25
N PRO A 71 13.64 -1.71 5.71
CA PRO A 71 14.25 -0.45 5.32
C PRO A 71 15.72 -0.43 5.75
N ASP A 72 16.58 -0.04 4.83
CA ASP A 72 18.04 0.03 4.99
C ASP A 72 18.50 1.19 5.88
N TRP A 73 17.60 2.14 6.16
CA TRP A 73 17.86 3.28 7.06
C TRP A 73 17.51 3.02 8.53
N ILE A 74 16.98 1.84 8.88
CA ILE A 74 16.82 1.43 10.28
C ILE A 74 18.04 0.61 10.65
N ASP A 75 18.86 1.15 11.55
CA ASP A 75 20.01 0.44 12.07
C ASP A 75 19.52 -0.66 13.05
N PRO A 76 19.79 -1.96 12.77
CA PRO A 76 19.37 -3.04 13.66
C PRO A 76 20.05 -2.99 15.04
N ASP A 77 21.15 -2.25 15.17
CA ASP A 77 21.96 -2.15 16.38
C ASP A 77 21.65 -0.89 17.22
N GLU A 78 20.71 -0.04 16.77
CA GLU A 78 20.30 1.14 17.52
C GLU A 78 19.45 0.73 18.75
N PRO A 79 19.90 1.06 19.98
CA PRO A 79 19.17 0.69 21.19
C PRO A 79 17.79 1.35 21.18
N LEU A 80 16.74 0.55 21.45
CA LEU A 80 15.40 1.07 21.68
C LEU A 80 15.39 1.84 23.02
N GLU A 81 15.83 3.09 23.02
CA GLU A 81 15.56 3.99 24.15
C GLU A 81 14.04 4.15 24.26
N ARG A 82 13.50 3.60 25.37
CA ARG A 82 12.08 3.55 25.72
C ARG A 82 11.58 4.88 26.25
#